data_AF-A0A956GKL4-F1
#
_entry.id   AF-A0A956GKL4-F1
#
_cell.length_a   1.000
_cell.length_b   1.000
_cell.length_c   1.000
_cell.angle_alpha   90.00
_cell.angle_beta   90.00
_cell.angle_gamma   90.00
#
_symmetry.space_group_name_H-M   'P 1'
#
loop_
_entity.id
_entity.type
_entity.pdbx_description
1 polymer ?
#
loop_
_entity_poly.entity_id
_entity_poly.type
_entity_poly.pdbx_seq_one_letter_code
_entity_poly.pdbx_strand_id
1 'polypeptide(L)'
;MDQRAELNAELRKARGWLIAVGILMFVMDLLYLFVINKGAFDDDTIRMVVMISAGVMVAFFALAFFLSRAPKLCMILGLVLFWGIALFNVREDPSQITKGLLIKIFFTVALVRGLQNANRAEFLKKDLERVFE
;
A
#
# COMPACT_ATOMS: atom_id res chain seq x y z
N MET A 1 4.16 -24.83 -18.99
CA MET A 1 3.48 -24.20 -17.83
C MET A 1 2.42 -23.27 -18.38
N ASP A 2 1.18 -23.35 -17.88
CA ASP A 2 0.09 -22.46 -18.31
C ASP A 2 0.43 -21.00 -17.99
N GLN A 3 0.65 -20.17 -19.02
CA GLN A 3 0.92 -18.73 -18.88
C GLN A 3 -0.17 -18.01 -18.05
N ARG A 4 -1.41 -18.49 -18.10
CA ARG A 4 -2.52 -18.00 -17.26
C ARG A 4 -2.32 -18.29 -15.77
N ALA A 5 -1.73 -19.44 -15.42
CA ALA A 5 -1.43 -19.79 -14.04
C ALA A 5 -0.31 -18.89 -13.48
N GLU A 6 0.71 -18.60 -14.29
CA GLU A 6 1.80 -17.69 -13.93
C GLU A 6 1.30 -16.25 -13.73
N LEU A 7 0.46 -15.74 -14.65
CA LEU A 7 -0.20 -14.44 -14.51
C LEU A 7 -0.96 -14.31 -13.18
N ASN A 8 -1.79 -15.30 -12.87
CA ASN A 8 -2.58 -15.31 -11.64
C ASN A 8 -1.72 -15.38 -10.38
N ALA A 9 -0.55 -16.03 -10.44
CA ALA A 9 0.38 -16.08 -9.32
C ALA A 9 1.02 -14.72 -9.06
N GLU A 10 1.47 -14.02 -10.10
CA GLU A 10 2.07 -12.68 -9.98
C GLU A 10 1.06 -11.63 -9.49
N LEU A 11 -0.19 -11.68 -9.99
CA LEU A 11 -1.27 -10.82 -9.48
C LEU A 11 -1.58 -11.08 -8.00
N ARG A 12 -1.58 -12.34 -7.56
CA ARG A 12 -1.80 -12.67 -6.14
C ARG A 12 -0.69 -12.12 -5.25
N LYS A 13 0.57 -12.20 -5.67
CA LYS A 13 1.70 -11.62 -4.93
C LYS A 13 1.56 -10.10 -4.82
N ALA A 14 1.32 -9.41 -5.94
CA ALA A 14 1.13 -7.95 -5.96
C ALA A 14 -0.07 -7.52 -5.10
N ARG A 15 -1.19 -8.25 -5.15
CA ARG A 15 -2.36 -8.02 -4.29
C ARG A 15 -2.01 -8.18 -2.82
N GLY A 16 -1.27 -9.24 -2.48
CA GLY A 16 -0.80 -9.49 -1.11
C GLY A 16 0.02 -8.32 -0.56
N TRP A 17 0.89 -7.72 -1.38
CA TRP A 17 1.67 -6.55 -0.98
C TRP A 17 0.81 -5.33 -0.67
N LEU A 18 -0.18 -4.98 -1.51
CA LEU A 18 -1.07 -3.84 -1.23
C LEU A 18 -1.89 -4.03 0.05
N ILE A 19 -2.43 -5.23 0.26
CA ILE A 19 -3.20 -5.55 1.46
C ILE A 19 -2.30 -5.51 2.70
N ALA A 20 -1.12 -6.13 2.64
CA ALA A 20 -0.17 -6.14 3.75
C ALA A 20 0.26 -4.71 4.14
N VAL A 21 0.54 -3.86 3.15
CA VAL A 21 0.90 -2.46 3.37
C VAL A 21 -0.25 -1.71 4.03
N GLY A 22 -1.47 -1.82 3.49
CA GLY A 22 -2.65 -1.14 4.05
C GLY A 22 -2.96 -1.54 5.50
N ILE A 23 -2.92 -2.84 5.80
CA ILE A 23 -3.13 -3.35 7.17
C ILE A 23 -2.02 -2.85 8.09
N LEU A 24 -0.76 -3.01 7.68
CA LEU A 24 0.37 -2.65 8.52
C LEU A 24 0.41 -1.15 8.77
N MET A 25 0.07 -0.30 7.80
CA MET A 25 -0.07 1.14 8.02
C MET A 25 -1.12 1.45 9.08
N PHE A 26 -2.32 0.88 8.96
CA PHE A 26 -3.40 1.07 9.93
C PHE A 26 -2.98 0.63 11.35
N VAL A 27 -2.34 -0.54 11.47
CA VAL A 27 -1.84 -1.03 12.76
C VAL A 27 -0.78 -0.09 13.35
N MET A 28 0.14 0.43 12.53
CA MET A 28 1.17 1.35 13.01
C MET A 28 0.58 2.69 13.46
N ASP A 29 -0.44 3.19 12.80
CA ASP A 29 -1.16 4.40 13.22
C ASP A 29 -1.87 4.18 14.57
N LEU A 30 -2.52 3.02 14.76
CA LEU A 30 -3.13 2.67 16.05
C LEU A 30 -2.08 2.55 17.17
N LEU A 31 -0.93 1.91 16.90
CA LEU A 31 0.16 1.82 17.86
C LEU A 31 0.70 3.20 18.23
N TYR A 32 0.84 4.09 17.24
CA TYR A 32 1.30 5.45 17.48
C TYR A 32 0.33 6.25 18.37
N LEU A 33 -0.98 6.12 18.14
CA LEU A 33 -2.00 6.81 18.93
C LEU A 33 -2.15 6.23 20.34
N PHE A 34 -2.31 4.91 20.47
CA PHE A 34 -2.71 4.29 21.73
C PHE A 34 -1.54 3.84 22.62
N VAL A 35 -0.36 3.60 22.05
CA VAL A 35 0.82 3.10 22.79
C VAL A 35 1.87 4.19 22.97
N ILE A 36 2.25 4.87 21.87
CA ILE A 36 3.35 5.84 21.90
C ILE A 36 2.91 7.17 22.50
N ASN A 37 1.73 7.68 22.09
CA ASN A 37 1.20 8.98 22.51
C ASN A 37 -0.02 8.84 23.42
N LYS A 38 -0.01 7.84 24.29
CA LYS A 38 -1.13 7.57 25.18
C LYS A 38 -1.47 8.80 26.03
N GLY A 39 -2.70 9.31 25.88
CA GLY A 39 -3.19 10.47 26.62
C GLY A 39 -2.69 11.83 26.13
N ALA A 40 -1.98 11.89 24.99
CA ALA A 40 -1.54 13.15 24.40
C ALA A 40 -2.62 13.82 23.53
N PHE A 41 -3.62 13.06 23.09
CA PHE A 41 -4.69 13.52 22.21
C PHE A 41 -6.06 13.37 22.88
N ASP A 42 -6.96 14.29 22.55
CA ASP A 42 -8.38 14.22 22.92
C ASP A 42 -9.13 13.15 22.12
N ASP A 43 -10.28 12.73 22.65
CA ASP A 43 -11.09 11.65 22.06
C ASP A 43 -11.56 11.96 20.64
N ASP A 44 -11.83 13.23 20.32
CA ASP A 44 -12.29 13.65 19.01
C ASP A 44 -11.15 13.58 17.98
N THR A 45 -9.95 14.03 18.33
CA THR A 45 -8.75 13.86 17.49
C THR A 45 -8.45 12.39 17.24
N ILE A 46 -8.49 11.54 18.27
CA ILE A 46 -8.26 10.09 18.10
C ILE A 46 -9.27 9.49 17.11
N ARG A 47 -10.56 9.82 17.25
CA ARG A 47 -11.61 9.34 16.32
C ARG A 47 -11.36 9.79 14.90
N MET A 48 -11.01 11.06 14.69
CA MET A 48 -10.74 11.60 13.37
C MET A 48 -9.56 10.87 12.70
N VAL A 49 -8.44 10.71 13.41
CA VAL A 49 -7.27 10.02 12.86
C VAL A 49 -7.58 8.56 12.53
N VAL A 50 -8.28 7.84 13.42
CA VAL A 50 -8.68 6.45 13.16
C VAL A 50 -9.58 6.33 11.93
N MET A 51 -10.54 7.25 11.73
CA MET A 51 -11.38 7.27 10.53
C MET A 51 -10.56 7.51 9.25
N ILE A 52 -9.61 8.44 9.28
CA ILE A 52 -8.73 8.72 8.15
C ILE A 52 -7.86 7.49 7.83
N SER A 53 -7.21 6.90 8.84
CA SER A 53 -6.39 5.70 8.67
C SER A 53 -7.19 4.51 8.16
N ALA A 54 -8.43 4.33 8.65
CA ALA A 54 -9.33 3.30 8.12
C ALA A 54 -9.71 3.58 6.65
N GLY A 55 -9.96 4.83 6.28
CA GLY A 55 -10.21 5.24 4.90
C GLY A 55 -9.02 4.95 3.98
N VAL A 56 -7.80 5.20 4.44
CA VAL A 56 -6.56 4.86 3.73
C VAL A 56 -6.45 3.36 3.54
N MET A 57 -6.69 2.55 4.58
CA MET A 57 -6.69 1.08 4.47
C MET A 57 -7.69 0.60 3.42
N VAL A 58 -8.92 1.15 3.42
CA VAL A 58 -9.94 0.84 2.41
C VAL A 58 -9.47 1.22 1.01
N ALA A 59 -8.77 2.35 0.83
CA ALA A 59 -8.19 2.74 -0.45
C ALA A 59 -7.16 1.72 -0.96
N PHE A 60 -6.27 1.22 -0.08
CA PHE A 60 -5.33 0.14 -0.44
C PHE A 60 -6.05 -1.16 -0.83
N PHE A 61 -7.14 -1.49 -0.14
CA PHE A 61 -7.94 -2.67 -0.47
C PHE A 61 -8.66 -2.51 -1.81
N ALA A 62 -9.17 -1.32 -2.11
CA ALA A 62 -9.76 -1.00 -3.41
C ALA A 62 -8.71 -1.15 -4.53
N LEU A 63 -7.50 -0.62 -4.35
CA LEU A 63 -6.38 -0.81 -5.30
C LEU A 63 -6.03 -2.29 -5.48
N ALA A 64 -6.03 -3.07 -4.39
CA ALA A 64 -5.78 -4.50 -4.42
C ALA A 64 -6.87 -5.29 -5.19
N PHE A 65 -8.12 -4.82 -5.11
CA PHE A 65 -9.25 -5.36 -5.86
C PHE A 65 -9.14 -5.04 -7.36
N PHE A 66 -8.83 -3.79 -7.72
CA PHE A 66 -8.70 -3.33 -9.12
C PHE A 66 -7.41 -3.79 -9.82
N LEU A 67 -6.48 -4.40 -9.09
CA LEU A 67 -5.19 -4.85 -9.61
C LEU A 67 -5.30 -5.76 -10.85
N SER A 68 -6.35 -6.58 -10.98
CA SER A 68 -6.52 -7.47 -12.15
C SER A 68 -6.76 -6.72 -13.47
N ARG A 69 -7.28 -5.49 -13.39
CA ARG A 69 -7.55 -4.66 -14.58
C ARG A 69 -6.30 -3.89 -15.00
N ALA A 70 -5.64 -3.24 -14.04
CA ALA A 70 -4.48 -2.39 -14.28
C ALA A 70 -3.40 -2.60 -13.17
N PRO A 71 -2.58 -3.65 -13.27
CA PRO A 71 -1.66 -4.04 -12.20
C PRO A 71 -0.66 -2.93 -11.86
N LYS A 72 0.01 -2.38 -12.87
CA LYS A 72 1.04 -1.35 -12.68
C LYS A 72 0.47 -0.06 -12.13
N LEU A 73 -0.66 0.41 -12.67
CA LEU A 73 -1.30 1.64 -12.19
C LEU A 73 -1.71 1.52 -10.72
N CYS A 74 -2.28 0.38 -10.30
CA CYS A 74 -2.68 0.18 -8.91
C CYS A 74 -1.48 0.22 -7.95
N MET A 75 -0.35 -0.39 -8.33
CA MET A 75 0.87 -0.36 -7.51
C MET A 75 1.51 1.04 -7.45
N ILE A 76 1.51 1.78 -8.57
CA ILE A 76 2.00 3.17 -8.60
C ILE A 76 1.12 4.06 -7.71
N LEU A 77 -0.21 3.94 -7.82
CA LEU A 77 -1.13 4.68 -6.97
C LEU A 77 -0.93 4.34 -5.48
N GLY A 78 -0.67 3.08 -5.15
CA GLY A 78 -0.33 2.69 -3.78
C GLY A 78 0.96 3.36 -3.27
N LEU A 79 2.00 3.44 -4.12
CA LEU A 79 3.24 4.17 -3.81
C LEU A 79 3.00 5.68 -3.63
N VAL A 80 2.23 6.29 -4.52
CA VAL A 80 1.90 7.72 -4.45
C VAL A 80 1.07 8.02 -3.21
N LEU A 81 0.09 7.19 -2.89
CA LEU A 81 -0.73 7.34 -1.68
C LEU A 81 0.13 7.23 -0.42
N PHE A 82 0.99 6.20 -0.34
CA PHE A 82 1.91 6.02 0.78
C PHE A 82 2.84 7.23 0.98
N TRP A 83 3.52 7.68 -0.08
CA TRP A 83 4.42 8.82 0.00
C TRP A 83 3.68 10.15 0.19
N GLY A 84 2.49 10.30 -0.36
CA GLY A 84 1.64 11.47 -0.15
C GLY A 84 1.30 11.66 1.32
N ILE A 85 0.89 10.57 2.00
CA ILE A 85 0.63 10.58 3.44
C ILE A 85 1.92 10.82 4.24
N ALA A 86 3.01 10.15 3.86
CA ALA A 86 4.29 10.33 4.55
C ALA A 86 4.79 11.78 4.48
N LEU A 87 4.67 12.44 3.33
CA LEU A 87 5.03 13.84 3.14
C LEU A 87 4.09 14.79 3.87
N PHE A 88 2.79 14.50 3.91
CA PHE A 88 1.82 15.27 4.67
C PHE A 88 2.15 15.26 6.17
N ASN A 89 2.46 14.09 6.75
CA ASN A 89 2.80 13.98 8.16
C ASN A 89 4.11 14.71 8.52
N VAL A 90 5.07 14.75 7.60
CA VAL A 90 6.34 15.46 7.79
C VAL A 90 6.16 16.98 7.87
N ARG A 91 5.15 17.51 7.18
CA ARG A 91 4.81 18.93 7.26
C ARG A 91 4.30 19.33 8.65
N GLU A 92 3.56 18.45 9.30
CA GLU A 92 3.01 18.70 10.65
C GLU A 92 4.07 18.51 11.75
N ASP A 93 4.89 17.46 11.67
CA ASP A 93 5.99 17.23 12.61
C ASP A 93 7.23 16.66 11.88
N PRO A 94 8.30 17.46 11.72
CA PRO A 94 9.55 17.03 11.09
C PRO A 94 10.24 15.87 11.81
N SER A 95 9.97 15.66 13.11
CA SER A 95 10.54 14.55 13.88
C SER A 95 10.01 13.19 13.41
N GLN A 96 8.92 13.17 12.65
CA GLN A 96 8.40 11.97 11.98
C GLN A 96 9.23 11.51 10.78
N ILE A 97 10.20 12.30 10.29
CA ILE A 97 11.13 11.83 9.26
C ILE A 97 12.03 10.74 9.83
N THR A 98 12.62 11.02 11.00
CA THR A 98 13.58 10.14 11.65
C THR A 98 12.90 9.00 12.40
N LYS A 99 11.77 9.29 13.06
CA LYS A 99 10.94 8.26 13.68
C LYS A 99 10.23 7.44 12.61
N GLY A 100 10.52 6.14 12.57
CA GLY A 100 9.87 5.22 11.63
C GLY A 100 10.47 5.22 10.22
N LEU A 101 11.66 5.78 10.01
CA LEU A 101 12.37 5.71 8.72
C LEU A 101 12.55 4.25 8.25
N LEU A 102 12.93 3.33 9.16
CA LEU A 102 13.05 1.90 8.85
C LEU A 102 11.74 1.30 8.33
N ILE A 103 10.62 1.68 8.95
CA ILE A 103 9.28 1.22 8.56
C ILE A 103 8.90 1.79 7.19
N LYS A 104 9.22 3.07 6.91
CA LYS A 104 8.97 3.69 5.61
C LYS A 104 9.78 3.04 4.49
N ILE A 105 11.05 2.70 4.76
CA ILE A 105 11.90 1.95 3.84
C ILE A 105 11.28 0.57 3.59
N PHE A 106 10.86 -0.13 4.65
CA PHE A 106 10.22 -1.44 4.53
C PHE A 106 8.96 -1.38 3.64
N PHE A 107 8.07 -0.42 3.87
CA PHE A 107 6.89 -0.20 3.04
C PHE A 107 7.23 0.10 1.59
N THR A 108 8.21 0.98 1.37
CA THR A 108 8.67 1.31 0.01
C THR A 108 9.20 0.08 -0.71
N VAL A 109 10.05 -0.72 -0.07
CA VAL A 109 10.57 -1.96 -0.64
C VAL A 109 9.46 -2.97 -0.92
N ALA A 110 8.51 -3.13 0.00
CA ALA A 110 7.34 -3.99 -0.18
C ALA A 110 6.51 -3.59 -1.41
N LEU A 111 6.21 -2.30 -1.56
CA LEU A 111 5.48 -1.78 -2.71
C LEU A 111 6.28 -1.86 -4.02
N VAL A 112 7.59 -1.60 -3.99
CA VAL A 112 8.46 -1.75 -5.16
C VAL A 112 8.52 -3.20 -5.62
N ARG A 113 8.61 -4.17 -4.69
CA ARG A 113 8.51 -5.60 -5.02
C ARG A 113 7.14 -5.95 -5.60
N GLY A 114 6.07 -5.40 -5.03
CA GLY A 114 4.72 -5.54 -5.61
C GLY A 114 4.62 -4.98 -7.02
N LEU A 115 5.26 -3.84 -7.29
CA LEU A 115 5.31 -3.20 -8.61
C LEU A 115 6.08 -4.03 -9.63
N GLN A 116 7.18 -4.66 -9.24
CA GLN A 116 7.92 -5.58 -10.10
C GLN A 116 7.06 -6.79 -10.51
N ASN A 117 6.34 -7.39 -9.56
CA ASN A 117 5.41 -8.49 -9.83
C ASN A 117 4.25 -8.03 -10.74
N ALA A 118 3.70 -6.84 -10.49
CA ALA A 118 2.65 -6.25 -11.31
C ALA A 118 3.11 -5.94 -12.75
N ASN A 119 4.35 -5.46 -12.94
CA ASN A 119 4.93 -5.26 -14.27
C ASN A 119 5.05 -6.59 -15.03
N ARG A 120 5.50 -7.66 -14.36
CA ARG A 120 5.59 -9.00 -14.96
C ARG A 120 4.21 -9.53 -15.34
N ALA A 121 3.21 -9.35 -14.48
CA ALA A 121 1.82 -9.70 -14.77
C ALA A 121 1.27 -8.92 -15.99
N GLU A 122 1.56 -7.64 -16.10
CA GLU A 122 1.11 -6.84 -17.24
C GLU A 122 1.77 -7.26 -18.56
N PHE A 123 3.06 -7.62 -18.53
CA PHE A 123 3.76 -8.16 -19.69
C PHE A 123 3.14 -9.49 -20.15
N LEU A 124 2.96 -10.44 -19.22
CA LEU A 124 2.30 -11.73 -19.49
C LEU A 124 0.89 -11.56 -20.06
N LYS A 125 0.13 -10.57 -19.56
CA LYS A 125 -1.21 -10.26 -20.06
C LYS A 125 -1.17 -9.77 -21.51
N LYS A 126 -0.25 -8.85 -21.85
CA LYS A 126 -0.10 -8.34 -23.23
C LYS A 126 0.36 -9.42 -24.21
N ASP A 127 1.25 -10.32 -23.78
CA ASP A 127 1.69 -11.43 -24.62
C ASP A 127 0.56 -12.43 -24.89
N LEU A 128 -0.26 -12.75 -23.88
CA LEU A 128 -1.46 -13.57 -24.06
C LEU A 128 -2.45 -12.91 -25.03
N GLU A 129 -2.74 -11.62 -24.87
CA GLU A 129 -3.64 -10.90 -25.77
C GLU A 129 -3.16 -10.97 -27.23
N ARG A 130 -1.85 -10.81 -27.49
CA ARG A 130 -1.27 -10.91 -28.84
C ARG A 130 -1.31 -12.30 -29.46
N VAL A 131 -1.29 -13.37 -28.67
CA VAL A 131 -1.28 -14.76 -29.17
C VAL A 131 -2.68 -15.26 -29.50
N PHE A 132 -3.71 -14.69 -28.86
CA PHE A 132 -5.10 -15.12 -29.00
C PHE A 132 -5.96 -14.15 -29.85
N GLU A 133 -5.41 -13.02 -30.29
CA GLU A 133 -5.92 -12.22 -31.43
C GLU A 133 -5.49 -12.82 -32.77
#